data_AF-A0A920UGW6-F1
#
_entry.id   AF-A0A920UGW6-F1
#
_cell.length_a   1.000
_cell.length_b   1.000
_cell.length_c   1.000
_cell.angle_alpha   90.00
_cell.angle_beta   90.00
_cell.angle_gamma   90.00
#
_symmetry.space_group_name_H-M   'P 1'
#
loop_
_entity.id
_entity.type
_entity.pdbx_description
1 polymer ?
#
loop_
_entity_poly.entity_id
_entity_poly.type
_entity_poly.pdbx_seq_one_letter_code
_entity_poly.pdbx_strand_id
1 'polypeptide(L)'
;MLSRSLAFLYLVFFAATASAGFPDRPIEFIIPFGAGGGADIEGRLLAKEMSNILGVPLTPINKPGAGGAITYTYIVNSKPDGYTIGWNSTSVLTTTNLGNTDFDYDAMDHIGRVEYQPQPFFGQS
;
A
#
# COMPACT_ATOMS: atom_id res chain seq x y z
N MET A 1 -53.02 -44.83 -17.56
CA MET A 1 -52.62 -43.61 -18.28
C MET A 1 -51.47 -42.97 -17.52
N LEU A 2 -50.23 -43.25 -17.95
CA LEU A 2 -49.03 -42.54 -17.54
C LEU A 2 -49.08 -41.11 -18.08
N SER A 3 -48.58 -40.11 -17.35
CA SER A 3 -47.57 -39.13 -17.83
C SER A 3 -47.62 -37.77 -17.11
N ARG A 4 -46.58 -37.51 -16.29
CA ARG A 4 -45.75 -36.28 -16.22
C ARG A 4 -46.41 -35.03 -15.59
N SER A 5 -46.12 -34.70 -14.33
CA SER A 5 -44.89 -34.04 -13.83
C SER A 5 -44.56 -32.73 -14.56
N LEU A 6 -44.66 -31.59 -13.86
CA LEU A 6 -43.51 -30.71 -13.55
C LEU A 6 -43.99 -29.46 -12.78
N ALA A 7 -43.91 -29.50 -11.45
CA ALA A 7 -43.85 -28.28 -10.66
C ALA A 7 -42.38 -27.82 -10.65
N PHE A 8 -42.09 -26.74 -11.37
CA PHE A 8 -40.76 -26.11 -11.37
C PHE A 8 -40.57 -25.35 -10.06
N LEU A 9 -39.86 -25.98 -9.12
CA LEU A 9 -39.39 -25.33 -7.90
C LEU A 9 -38.18 -24.46 -8.27
N TYR A 10 -38.38 -23.14 -8.32
CA TYR A 10 -37.28 -22.18 -8.45
C TYR A 10 -36.48 -22.16 -7.15
N LEU A 11 -35.35 -22.88 -7.11
CA LEU A 11 -34.35 -22.73 -6.06
C LEU A 11 -33.55 -21.47 -6.34
N VAL A 12 -33.86 -20.37 -5.64
CA VAL A 12 -33.01 -19.18 -5.63
C VAL A 12 -31.79 -19.50 -4.77
N PHE A 13 -30.68 -19.87 -5.43
CA PHE A 13 -29.38 -19.96 -4.77
C PHE A 13 -28.93 -18.54 -4.41
N PHE A 14 -29.13 -18.14 -3.15
CA PHE A 14 -28.43 -17.01 -2.56
C PHE A 14 -26.98 -17.45 -2.34
N ALA A 15 -26.13 -17.26 -3.34
CA ALA A 15 -24.69 -17.36 -3.13
C ALA A 15 -24.30 -16.18 -2.24
N ALA A 16 -24.20 -16.42 -0.93
CA ALA A 16 -23.52 -15.51 -0.03
C ALA A 16 -22.09 -15.36 -0.55
N THR A 17 -21.78 -14.22 -1.17
CA THR A 17 -20.40 -13.85 -1.43
C THR A 17 -19.74 -13.73 -0.08
N ALA A 18 -19.00 -14.75 0.34
CA ALA A 18 -18.10 -14.62 1.46
C ALA A 18 -17.10 -13.53 1.05
N SER A 19 -17.32 -12.31 1.54
CA SER A 19 -16.30 -11.27 1.47
C SER A 19 -15.14 -11.85 2.27
N ALA A 20 -14.10 -12.31 1.59
CA ALA A 20 -12.85 -12.61 2.26
C ALA A 20 -12.49 -11.34 3.04
N GLY A 21 -12.28 -11.49 4.36
CA GLY A 21 -11.96 -10.34 5.20
C GLY A 21 -10.62 -9.77 4.74
N PHE A 22 -10.53 -8.44 4.60
CA PHE A 22 -9.24 -7.81 4.38
C PHE A 22 -8.41 -7.88 5.69
N PRO A 23 -7.11 -8.21 5.63
CA PRO A 23 -6.39 -8.74 4.47
C PRO A 23 -6.45 -10.28 4.36
N ASP A 24 -6.52 -10.81 3.14
CA ASP A 24 -6.58 -12.26 2.84
C ASP A 24 -5.38 -12.79 2.03
N ARG A 25 -4.45 -11.91 1.65
CA ARG A 25 -3.26 -12.23 0.86
C ARG A 25 -2.12 -11.27 1.24
N PRO A 26 -0.87 -11.56 0.83
CA PRO A 26 0.26 -10.67 1.12
C PRO A 26 0.03 -9.24 0.63
N ILE A 27 0.54 -8.28 1.40
CA ILE A 27 0.54 -6.85 1.10
C ILE A 27 1.95 -6.46 0.66
N GLU A 28 2.07 -5.69 -0.42
CA GLU A 28 3.33 -5.09 -0.86
C GLU A 28 3.58 -3.78 -0.11
N PHE A 29 4.77 -3.64 0.49
CA PHE A 29 5.20 -2.45 1.19
C PHE A 29 6.34 -1.76 0.44
N ILE A 30 6.02 -0.70 -0.27
CA ILE A 30 6.92 -0.02 -1.19
C ILE A 30 7.76 1.02 -0.44
N ILE A 31 9.08 0.93 -0.60
CA ILE A 31 10.05 1.80 0.07
C ILE A 31 10.76 2.69 -0.97
N PRO A 32 10.73 4.03 -0.84
CA PRO A 32 11.20 4.96 -1.87
C PRO A 32 12.73 5.09 -1.97
N PHE A 33 13.48 4.41 -1.11
CA PHE A 33 14.93 4.52 -1.01
C PHE A 33 15.63 3.17 -1.13
N GLY A 34 16.93 3.21 -1.38
CA GLY A 34 17.77 2.03 -1.59
C GLY A 34 17.81 1.11 -0.37
N ALA A 35 17.99 -0.18 -0.63
CA ALA A 35 18.14 -1.20 0.40
C ALA A 35 19.32 -0.89 1.34
N GLY A 36 19.17 -1.21 2.63
CA GLY A 36 20.18 -0.97 3.67
C GLY A 36 20.24 0.45 4.23
N GLY A 37 19.49 1.41 3.67
CA GLY A 37 19.34 2.76 4.25
C GLY A 37 18.37 2.81 5.43
N GLY A 38 18.27 3.97 6.10
CA GLY A 38 17.39 4.17 7.27
C GLY A 38 15.93 3.78 7.01
N ALA A 39 15.32 4.32 5.95
CA ALA A 39 13.97 3.96 5.54
C ALA A 39 13.77 2.46 5.24
N ASP A 40 14.78 1.77 4.73
CA ASP A 40 14.71 0.32 4.47
C ASP A 40 14.76 -0.48 5.77
N ILE A 41 15.65 -0.10 6.70
CA ILE A 41 15.76 -0.73 8.02
C ILE A 41 14.46 -0.56 8.80
N GLU A 42 13.93 0.65 8.86
CA GLU A 42 12.66 0.96 9.52
C GLU A 42 11.49 0.26 8.83
N GLY A 43 11.44 0.31 7.50
CA GLY A 43 10.38 -0.34 6.72
C GLY A 43 10.35 -1.85 6.94
N ARG A 44 11.50 -2.51 6.98
CA ARG A 44 11.57 -3.96 7.27
C ARG A 44 11.16 -4.29 8.70
N LEU A 45 11.49 -3.43 9.67
CA LEU A 45 11.04 -3.59 11.06
C LEU A 45 9.51 -3.48 11.14
N LEU A 46 8.93 -2.44 10.52
CA LEU A 46 7.48 -2.25 10.47
C LEU A 46 6.80 -3.42 9.77
N ALA A 47 7.34 -3.87 8.64
CA ALA A 47 6.81 -5.00 7.88
C ALA A 47 6.72 -6.27 8.72
N LYS A 48 7.77 -6.58 9.48
CA LYS A 48 7.79 -7.75 10.37
C LYS A 48 6.68 -7.67 11.42
N GLU A 49 6.56 -6.55 12.13
CA GLU A 49 5.57 -6.43 13.21
C GLU A 49 4.14 -6.37 12.67
N MET A 50 3.90 -5.66 11.58
CA MET A 50 2.59 -5.63 10.91
C MET A 50 2.18 -6.99 10.36
N SER A 51 3.12 -7.78 9.82
CA SER A 51 2.83 -9.14 9.37
C SER A 51 2.34 -10.03 10.52
N ASN A 52 2.94 -9.88 11.71
CA ASN A 52 2.53 -10.62 12.91
C ASN A 52 1.11 -10.24 13.36
N ILE A 53 0.75 -8.95 13.28
CA ILE A 53 -0.56 -8.44 13.68
C ILE A 53 -1.64 -8.85 12.66
N LEU A 54 -1.35 -8.73 11.36
CA LEU A 54 -2.31 -8.93 10.28
C LEU A 54 -2.49 -10.42 9.91
N GLY A 55 -1.53 -11.28 10.26
CA GLY A 55 -1.57 -12.70 9.92
C GLY A 55 -1.29 -13.00 8.44
N VAL A 56 -0.94 -11.98 7.65
CA VAL A 56 -0.48 -12.11 6.26
C VAL A 56 0.88 -11.44 6.10
N PRO A 57 1.72 -11.87 5.14
CA PRO A 57 3.00 -11.22 4.89
C PRO A 57 2.85 -9.77 4.40
N LEU A 58 3.55 -8.84 5.04
CA LEU A 58 3.82 -7.50 4.52
C LEU A 58 5.23 -7.51 3.91
N THR A 59 5.34 -7.42 2.59
CA THR A 59 6.57 -7.69 1.83
C THR A 59 7.29 -6.40 1.45
N PRO A 60 8.47 -6.09 2.01
CA PRO A 60 9.22 -4.87 1.70
C PRO A 60 9.84 -4.92 0.29
N ILE A 61 9.56 -3.90 -0.53
CA ILE A 61 10.06 -3.76 -1.89
C ILE A 61 10.67 -2.36 -2.06
N ASN A 62 11.99 -2.29 -2.27
CA ASN A 62 12.64 -1.02 -2.56
C ASN A 62 12.40 -0.62 -4.02
N LYS A 63 11.90 0.59 -4.26
CA LYS A 63 11.64 1.11 -5.59
C LYS A 63 12.23 2.54 -5.76
N PRO A 64 13.56 2.68 -5.64
CA PRO A 64 14.20 3.98 -5.55
C PRO A 64 14.22 4.77 -6.87
N GLY A 65 14.45 6.07 -6.76
CA GLY A 65 14.80 6.98 -7.86
C GLY A 65 13.98 8.27 -7.89
N ALA A 66 14.52 9.29 -8.56
CA ALA A 66 13.90 10.61 -8.73
C ALA A 66 13.36 11.24 -7.42
N GLY A 67 14.14 11.16 -6.33
CA GLY A 67 13.72 11.71 -5.02
C GLY A 67 12.50 11.01 -4.39
N GLY A 68 12.10 9.85 -4.91
CA GLY A 68 10.90 9.12 -4.49
C GLY A 68 9.76 9.17 -5.52
N ALA A 69 9.83 10.01 -6.56
CA ALA A 69 8.76 10.14 -7.57
C ALA A 69 8.36 8.78 -8.15
N ILE A 70 9.32 7.90 -8.47
CA ILE A 70 9.05 6.56 -9.02
C ILE A 70 8.19 5.70 -8.07
N THR A 71 8.41 5.79 -6.77
CA THR A 71 7.62 5.06 -5.77
C THR A 71 6.23 5.68 -5.62
N TYR A 72 6.15 6.99 -5.47
CA TYR A 72 4.88 7.68 -5.30
C TYR A 72 3.96 7.49 -6.51
N THR A 73 4.49 7.63 -7.73
CA THR A 73 3.74 7.33 -8.96
C THR A 73 3.31 5.88 -9.06
N TYR A 74 4.13 4.93 -8.58
CA TYR A 74 3.74 3.54 -8.54
C TYR A 74 2.56 3.29 -7.60
N ILE A 75 2.59 3.86 -6.40
CA ILE A 75 1.51 3.72 -5.40
C ILE A 75 0.22 4.38 -5.90
N VAL A 76 0.28 5.61 -6.41
CA VAL A 76 -0.90 6.34 -6.93
C VAL A 76 -1.57 5.58 -8.09
N ASN A 77 -0.79 4.89 -8.92
CA ASN A 77 -1.32 4.08 -10.02
C ASN A 77 -1.67 2.64 -9.63
N SER A 78 -1.42 2.24 -8.38
CA SER A 78 -1.79 0.91 -7.89
C SER A 78 -3.28 0.86 -7.57
N LYS A 79 -3.82 -0.36 -7.44
CA LYS A 79 -5.23 -0.53 -7.05
C LYS A 79 -5.43 0.03 -5.63
N PRO A 80 -6.47 0.85 -5.38
CA PRO A 80 -6.77 1.37 -4.05
C PRO A 80 -7.51 0.32 -3.20
N ASP A 81 -6.94 -0.87 -3.07
CA ASP A 81 -7.53 -2.03 -2.37
C ASP A 81 -6.75 -2.42 -1.10
N GLY A 82 -5.77 -1.62 -0.69
CA GLY A 82 -4.97 -1.81 0.52
C GLY A 82 -3.83 -2.82 0.41
N TYR A 83 -3.65 -3.49 -0.74
CA TYR A 83 -2.57 -4.47 -0.92
C TYR A 83 -1.27 -3.88 -1.45
N THR A 84 -1.24 -2.60 -1.78
CA THR A 84 -0.02 -1.83 -2.05
C THR A 84 -0.01 -0.61 -1.14
N ILE A 85 0.90 -0.58 -0.17
CA ILE A 85 1.10 0.54 0.73
C ILE A 85 2.54 1.05 0.65
N GLY A 86 2.79 2.27 1.09
CA GLY A 86 4.09 2.92 0.93
C GLY A 86 4.67 3.45 2.23
N TRP A 87 6.00 3.41 2.33
CA TRP A 87 6.73 4.22 3.28
C TRP A 87 6.89 5.62 2.70
N ASN A 88 6.52 6.65 3.46
CA ASN A 88 6.51 8.04 3.00
C ASN A 88 7.55 8.87 3.73
N SER A 89 8.15 9.84 3.01
CA SER A 89 9.05 10.85 3.56
C SER A 89 8.56 12.25 3.15
N THR A 90 9.10 13.29 3.78
CA THR A 90 8.96 14.68 3.33
C THR A 90 9.38 14.89 1.87
N SER A 91 10.10 13.94 1.25
CA SER A 91 10.42 13.99 -0.18
C SER A 91 9.20 14.00 -1.09
N VAL A 92 8.03 13.52 -0.64
CA VAL A 92 6.77 13.67 -1.40
C VAL A 92 6.45 15.15 -1.64
N LEU A 93 6.71 16.02 -0.66
CA LEU A 93 6.49 17.45 -0.78
C LEU A 93 7.46 18.07 -1.78
N THR A 94 8.75 17.72 -1.71
CA THR A 94 9.74 18.32 -2.62
C THR A 94 9.54 17.84 -4.05
N THR A 95 9.25 16.56 -4.26
CA THR A 95 9.14 16.00 -5.61
C THR A 95 7.87 16.49 -6.34
N THR A 96 6.75 16.64 -5.62
CA THR A 96 5.50 17.19 -6.16
C THR A 96 5.65 18.68 -6.46
N ASN A 97 6.18 19.48 -5.53
CA ASN A 97 6.37 20.92 -5.72
C ASN A 97 7.40 21.26 -6.82
N LEU A 98 8.36 20.37 -7.11
CA LEU A 98 9.28 20.53 -8.23
C LEU A 98 8.67 20.12 -9.59
N GLY A 99 7.47 19.55 -9.61
CA GLY A 99 6.82 19.08 -10.84
C GLY A 99 7.36 17.76 -11.37
N ASN A 100 7.97 16.92 -10.51
CA ASN A 100 8.48 15.60 -10.91
C ASN A 100 7.37 14.53 -10.96
N THR A 101 6.17 14.84 -10.48
CA THR A 101 4.98 13.98 -10.49
C THR A 101 3.81 14.71 -11.14
N ASP A 102 2.84 13.95 -11.64
CA ASP A 102 1.59 14.43 -12.25
C ASP A 102 0.42 14.54 -11.25
N PHE A 103 0.70 14.30 -9.98
CA PHE A 103 -0.21 14.44 -8.84
C PHE A 103 0.43 15.29 -7.74
N ASP A 104 -0.40 15.75 -6.81
CA ASP A 104 0.01 16.53 -5.63
C ASP A 104 0.23 15.64 -4.39
N TYR A 105 0.86 16.18 -3.35
CA TYR A 105 1.31 15.41 -2.18
C TYR A 105 0.17 14.78 -1.35
N ASP A 106 -1.08 15.17 -1.60
CA ASP A 106 -2.28 14.68 -0.93
C ASP A 106 -3.00 13.54 -1.70
N ALA A 107 -2.42 13.07 -2.80
CA ALA A 107 -3.00 12.01 -3.65
C ALA A 107 -3.01 10.60 -3.02
N MET A 108 -2.47 10.42 -1.81
CA MET A 108 -2.41 9.14 -1.09
C MET A 108 -3.03 9.27 0.30
N ASP A 109 -3.81 8.26 0.70
CA ASP A 109 -4.40 8.21 2.03
C ASP A 109 -3.33 8.07 3.13
N HIS A 110 -3.43 8.92 4.16
CA HIS A 110 -2.53 8.86 5.31
C HIS A 110 -2.97 7.77 6.31
N ILE A 111 -2.14 6.74 6.49
CA ILE A 111 -2.39 5.66 7.47
C ILE A 111 -1.94 6.07 8.88
N GLY A 112 -0.73 6.62 8.99
CA GLY A 112 -0.17 7.04 10.26
C GLY A 112 1.30 7.40 10.17
N ARG A 113 1.77 8.23 11.11
CA ARG A 113 3.19 8.59 11.23
C ARG A 113 3.92 7.54 12.08
N VAL A 114 4.95 6.94 11.50
CA VAL A 114 5.75 5.89 12.17
C VAL A 114 7.06 6.39 12.75
N GLU A 115 7.56 7.54 12.29
CA GLU A 115 8.76 8.17 12.81
C GLU A 115 8.75 9.70 12.65
N TYR A 116 9.69 10.35 13.32
CA TYR A 116 9.98 11.77 13.15
C TYR A 116 11.50 11.96 13.20
N GLN A 117 12.09 12.29 12.06
CA GLN A 117 13.51 12.54 11.92
C GLN A 117 13.79 14.05 11.94
N PRO A 118 14.43 14.60 12.98
CA PRO A 118 14.90 15.98 12.93
C PRO A 118 16.05 16.08 11.92
N GLN A 119 15.83 16.85 10.85
CA GLN A 119 16.83 17.33 9.88
C GLN A 119 16.48 18.79 9.58
N PRO A 120 17.38 19.68 9.17
CA PRO A 120 18.85 19.75 9.26
C PRO A 120 19.36 20.75 10.32
N PHE A 121 20.69 20.85 10.45
CA PHE A 121 21.38 22.06 10.88
C PHE A 121 22.32 22.54 9.77
N PHE A 122 22.31 23.84 9.53
CA PHE A 122 22.92 24.51 8.39
C PHE A 122 23.82 25.65 8.87
N GLY A 123 24.90 25.91 8.12
CA GLY A 123 25.79 27.05 8.33
C GLY A 123 26.34 27.53 6.99
N GLN A 124 26.13 28.80 6.70
CA GLN A 124 26.89 29.59 5.74
C GLN A 124 27.64 30.63 6.58
N SER A 125 28.95 30.81 6.36
CA SER A 125 29.69 31.91 6.98
C SER A 125 29.13 33.27 6.56
#